data_AF-A0A915CN80-F1
#
_entry.id   AF-A0A915CN80-F1
#
_cell.length_a   1.000
_cell.length_b   1.000
_cell.length_c   1.000
_cell.angle_alpha   90.00
_cell.angle_beta   90.00
_cell.angle_gamma   90.00
#
_symmetry.space_group_name_H-M   'P 1'
#
loop_
_entity.id
_entity.type
_entity.pdbx_description
1 polymer ?
#
loop_
_entity_poly.entity_id
_entity_poly.type
_entity_poly.pdbx_seq_one_letter_code
_entity_poly.pdbx_strand_id
1 'polypeptide(L)'
;MRHPIVATKTRQGKKFLQNRASKTTENDKHTIIVKGGKTSEVVSGALSALYALKKPLAEQLKRNNPFHLFEDDTGIVKFSQKFDASLFLFGSNSKKHPNSLIFGRMFDYQVLDMVDLTIQKFTPPSAFKAHGVTFGAKPCILLQGTLFESDESMKRIGNLMVDWFRGPVVNSVRLQGLELIISLTASAENKIHLRVYRTQLKKSGGKTPRVELVEIGPSIDFSVDRTKLASEDLFKSALFKPKELMVKPRKNISRDVFGTQHARIHVGRQHPDTIQTRKLKAFKKPFREQE
;
A
#
# COMPACT_ATOMS: atom_id res chain seq x y z
N MET A 1 -18.95 9.26 4.84
CA MET A 1 -19.88 9.82 5.87
C MET A 1 -19.75 8.98 7.15
N ARG A 2 -20.00 9.53 8.35
CA ARG A 2 -20.00 8.73 9.58
C ARG A 2 -21.32 7.95 9.65
N HIS A 3 -21.29 6.65 9.37
CA HIS A 3 -22.46 5.80 9.63
C HIS A 3 -22.73 5.74 11.14
N PRO A 4 -23.96 5.98 11.61
CA PRO A 4 -24.29 5.92 13.02
C PRO A 4 -24.07 4.49 13.54
N ILE A 5 -23.25 4.36 14.58
CA ILE A 5 -22.99 3.09 15.26
C ILE A 5 -24.29 2.68 15.97
N VAL A 6 -24.94 1.61 15.51
CA VAL A 6 -26.11 1.03 16.16
C VAL A 6 -25.76 0.71 17.61
N ALA A 7 -26.55 1.19 18.57
CA ALA A 7 -26.29 1.00 19.98
C ALA A 7 -26.39 -0.50 20.34
N THR A 8 -25.25 -1.11 20.70
CA THR A 8 -25.20 -2.50 21.17
C THR A 8 -25.30 -2.58 22.68
N LYS A 9 -26.07 -3.54 23.18
CA LYS A 9 -26.25 -3.77 24.62
C LYS A 9 -25.01 -4.34 25.33
N THR A 10 -24.11 -5.00 24.59
CA THR A 10 -22.92 -5.66 25.17
C THR A 10 -21.62 -4.89 24.92
N ARG A 11 -20.68 -4.95 25.88
CA ARG A 11 -19.34 -4.36 25.75
C ARG A 11 -18.56 -4.92 24.55
N GLN A 12 -18.69 -6.22 24.29
CA GLN A 12 -18.03 -6.88 23.16
C GLN A 12 -18.57 -6.39 21.82
N GLY A 13 -19.90 -6.26 21.69
CA GLY A 13 -20.54 -5.69 20.48
C GLY A 13 -20.10 -4.24 20.23
N LYS A 14 -20.00 -3.44 21.30
CA LYS A 14 -19.50 -2.06 21.20
C LYS A 14 -18.07 -2.00 20.67
N LYS A 15 -17.17 -2.83 21.23
CA LYS A 15 -15.76 -2.91 20.78
C LYS A 15 -15.65 -3.36 19.32
N PHE A 16 -16.48 -4.32 18.91
CA PHE A 16 -16.53 -4.78 17.52
C PHE A 16 -16.93 -3.65 16.55
N LEU A 17 -18.01 -2.91 16.84
CA LEU A 17 -18.46 -1.81 15.99
C LEU A 17 -17.47 -0.64 15.98
N GLN A 18 -16.86 -0.32 17.12
CA GLN A 18 -15.80 0.68 17.19
C GLN A 18 -14.57 0.29 16.37
N ASN A 19 -14.26 -1.01 16.26
CA ASN A 19 -13.14 -1.46 15.44
C ASN A 19 -13.38 -1.28 13.94
N ARG A 20 -14.65 -1.43 13.50
CA ARG A 20 -15.11 -1.25 12.12
C ARG A 20 -15.36 0.20 11.72
N ALA A 21 -15.57 1.07 12.70
CA ALA A 21 -15.77 2.49 12.46
C ALA A 21 -14.53 3.11 11.81
N SER A 22 -14.72 4.18 11.03
CA SER A 22 -13.60 4.90 10.42
C SER A 22 -12.65 5.48 11.47
N LYS A 23 -11.35 5.46 11.17
CA LYS A 23 -10.27 5.85 12.09
C LYS A 23 -9.32 6.80 11.38
N THR A 24 -8.68 7.71 12.14
CA THR A 24 -7.60 8.55 11.60
C THR A 24 -6.41 7.67 11.18
N THR A 25 -5.99 6.74 12.04
CA THR A 25 -5.01 5.70 11.71
C THR A 25 -5.75 4.41 11.39
N GLU A 26 -5.70 4.00 10.13
CA GLU A 26 -6.39 2.80 9.64
C GLU A 26 -5.82 1.52 10.24
N ASN A 27 -6.65 0.48 10.26
CA ASN A 27 -6.20 -0.88 10.53
C ASN A 27 -5.51 -1.48 9.30
N ASP A 28 -4.86 -2.62 9.48
CA ASP A 28 -4.37 -3.41 8.36
C ASP A 28 -5.53 -3.94 7.50
N LYS A 29 -5.34 -3.94 6.18
CA LYS A 29 -6.38 -4.31 5.22
C LYS A 29 -6.64 -5.82 5.23
N HIS A 30 -7.85 -6.19 5.64
CA HIS A 30 -8.33 -7.56 5.61
C HIS A 30 -8.82 -7.95 4.21
N THR A 31 -8.50 -9.18 3.80
CA THR A 31 -8.83 -9.72 2.47
C THR A 31 -9.83 -10.86 2.58
N ILE A 32 -10.89 -10.84 1.78
CA ILE A 32 -11.76 -11.99 1.62
C ILE A 32 -11.45 -12.73 0.32
N ILE A 33 -11.29 -14.05 0.41
CA ILE A 33 -11.03 -14.92 -0.73
C ILE A 33 -12.28 -15.75 -1.00
N VAL A 34 -12.83 -15.62 -2.21
CA VAL A 34 -14.14 -16.13 -2.57
C VAL A 34 -14.02 -17.06 -3.77
N LYS A 35 -14.65 -18.23 -3.67
CA LYS A 35 -14.83 -19.13 -4.82
C LYS A 35 -16.08 -18.76 -5.59
N GLY A 36 -15.94 -18.60 -6.89
CA GLY A 36 -17.04 -18.44 -7.84
C GLY A 36 -17.90 -19.71 -7.95
N GLY A 37 -18.92 -19.67 -8.82
CA GLY A 37 -19.80 -20.82 -9.05
C GLY A 37 -19.05 -22.06 -9.55
N LYS A 38 -18.14 -21.85 -10.52
CA LYS A 38 -17.23 -22.87 -11.05
C LYS A 38 -15.78 -22.40 -10.88
N THR A 39 -14.92 -23.30 -10.39
CA THR A 39 -13.47 -23.06 -10.24
C THR A 39 -12.73 -24.29 -10.77
N SER A 40 -11.64 -24.08 -11.51
CA SER A 40 -10.74 -25.15 -11.91
C SER A 40 -9.80 -25.53 -10.77
N GLU A 41 -9.07 -26.64 -10.91
CA GLU A 41 -8.01 -27.01 -9.97
C GLU A 41 -6.91 -25.95 -9.93
N VAL A 42 -6.54 -25.40 -11.09
CA VAL A 42 -5.56 -24.30 -11.21
C VAL A 42 -6.01 -23.08 -10.39
N VAL A 43 -7.27 -22.64 -10.55
CA VAL A 43 -7.82 -21.51 -9.79
C VAL A 43 -7.86 -21.84 -8.30
N SER A 44 -8.33 -23.03 -7.92
CA SER A 44 -8.40 -23.42 -6.52
C SER A 44 -7.02 -23.46 -5.86
N GLY A 45 -6.01 -24.00 -6.56
CA GLY A 45 -4.63 -24.03 -6.11
C GLY A 45 -4.04 -22.62 -5.97
N ALA A 46 -4.28 -21.74 -6.94
CA ALA A 46 -3.83 -20.35 -6.88
C ALA A 46 -4.49 -19.57 -5.72
N LEU A 47 -5.81 -19.73 -5.51
CA LEU A 47 -6.51 -19.14 -4.37
C LEU A 47 -5.91 -19.60 -3.03
N SER A 48 -5.63 -20.90 -2.88
CA SER A 48 -5.02 -21.47 -1.67
C SER A 48 -3.58 -20.98 -1.45
N ALA A 49 -2.78 -20.86 -2.51
CA ALA A 49 -1.41 -20.36 -2.41
C ALA A 49 -1.37 -18.86 -2.03
N LEU A 50 -2.21 -18.04 -2.68
CA LEU A 50 -2.34 -16.62 -2.38
C LEU A 50 -2.93 -16.39 -0.97
N TYR A 51 -3.85 -17.26 -0.54
CA TYR A 51 -4.35 -17.26 0.84
C TYR A 51 -3.21 -17.47 1.84
N ALA A 52 -2.36 -18.48 1.63
CA ALA A 52 -1.24 -18.76 2.53
C ALA A 52 -0.27 -17.58 2.66
N LEU A 53 0.02 -16.87 1.56
CA LEU A 53 0.85 -15.66 1.57
C LEU A 53 0.22 -14.51 2.34
N LYS A 54 -1.11 -14.36 2.29
CA LYS A 54 -1.81 -13.21 2.87
C LYS A 54 -2.17 -13.39 4.35
N LYS A 55 -2.05 -14.60 4.90
CA LYS A 55 -2.29 -14.85 6.33
C LYS A 55 -1.37 -13.98 7.21
N PRO A 56 -1.85 -13.47 8.35
CA PRO A 56 -3.17 -13.71 8.95
C PRO A 56 -4.29 -12.77 8.45
N LEU A 57 -4.00 -11.83 7.53
CA LEU A 57 -4.92 -10.77 7.11
C LEU A 57 -5.88 -11.20 5.98
N ALA A 58 -6.22 -12.49 5.93
CA ALA A 58 -7.16 -13.03 4.97
C ALA A 58 -8.08 -14.08 5.58
N GLU A 59 -9.29 -14.15 5.03
CA GLU A 59 -10.26 -15.21 5.29
C GLU A 59 -10.73 -15.82 3.96
N GLN A 60 -10.69 -17.14 3.85
CA GLN A 60 -11.12 -17.86 2.64
C GLN A 60 -12.48 -18.54 2.87
N LEU A 61 -13.46 -18.19 2.04
CA LEU A 61 -14.77 -18.81 2.06
C LEU A 61 -14.71 -20.21 1.42
N LYS A 62 -15.33 -21.18 2.09
CA LYS A 62 -15.39 -22.57 1.63
C LYS A 62 -16.49 -22.79 0.58
N ARG A 63 -17.61 -22.08 0.68
CA ARG A 63 -18.77 -22.23 -0.21
C ARG A 63 -18.52 -21.52 -1.53
N ASN A 64 -19.05 -22.09 -2.61
CA ASN A 64 -19.06 -21.47 -3.93
C ASN A 64 -20.16 -20.40 -4.00
N ASN A 65 -19.89 -19.32 -4.72
CA ASN A 65 -20.78 -18.17 -4.84
C ASN A 65 -20.88 -17.85 -6.34
N PRO A 66 -22.04 -18.11 -6.99
CA PRO A 66 -22.20 -17.91 -8.43
C PRO A 66 -22.38 -16.42 -8.78
N PHE A 67 -21.40 -15.59 -8.41
CA PHE A 67 -21.40 -14.17 -8.72
C PHE A 67 -20.71 -13.89 -10.05
N HIS A 68 -21.21 -12.87 -10.75
CA HIS A 68 -20.63 -12.34 -11.97
C HIS A 68 -20.23 -10.89 -11.71
N LEU A 69 -19.06 -10.66 -11.11
CA LEU A 69 -18.69 -9.37 -10.50
C LEU A 69 -18.68 -8.16 -11.45
N PHE A 70 -18.44 -8.39 -12.74
CA PHE A 70 -18.48 -7.32 -13.75
C PHE A 70 -19.90 -6.96 -14.20
N GLU A 71 -20.89 -7.81 -13.90
CA GLU A 71 -22.31 -7.58 -14.18
C GLU A 71 -23.03 -7.08 -12.92
N ASP A 72 -22.76 -7.71 -11.77
CA ASP A 72 -23.34 -7.37 -10.46
C ASP A 72 -22.30 -7.57 -9.34
N ASP A 73 -21.98 -6.49 -8.63
CA ASP A 73 -21.06 -6.47 -7.49
C ASP A 73 -21.78 -6.49 -6.12
N THR A 74 -23.11 -6.55 -6.07
CA THR A 74 -23.87 -6.53 -4.82
C THR A 74 -23.48 -7.66 -3.86
N GLY A 75 -23.16 -8.85 -4.40
CA GLY A 75 -22.70 -10.00 -3.63
C GLY A 75 -21.39 -9.73 -2.90
N ILE A 76 -20.41 -9.11 -3.58
CA ILE A 76 -19.10 -8.82 -2.96
C ILE A 76 -19.19 -7.63 -2.00
N VAL A 77 -20.03 -6.64 -2.29
CA VAL A 77 -20.34 -5.53 -1.37
C VAL A 77 -20.91 -6.05 -0.05
N LYS A 78 -21.90 -6.95 -0.10
CA LYS A 78 -22.47 -7.59 1.10
C LYS A 78 -21.41 -8.37 1.89
N PHE A 79 -20.49 -9.05 1.20
CA PHE A 79 -19.39 -9.76 1.85
C PHE A 79 -18.38 -8.80 2.48
N SER A 80 -18.01 -7.72 1.81
CA SER A 80 -17.14 -6.69 2.37
C SER A 80 -17.71 -6.12 3.67
N GLN A 81 -19.01 -5.78 3.70
CA GLN A 81 -19.69 -5.31 4.92
C GLN A 81 -19.75 -6.38 6.02
N LYS A 82 -20.08 -7.63 5.65
CA LYS A 82 -20.20 -8.73 6.60
C LYS A 82 -18.86 -9.06 7.26
N PHE A 83 -17.80 -9.16 6.48
CA PHE A 83 -16.47 -9.60 6.92
C PHE A 83 -15.51 -8.46 7.25
N ASP A 84 -15.93 -7.20 7.08
CA ASP A 84 -15.06 -6.02 7.24
C ASP A 84 -13.78 -6.12 6.39
N ALA A 85 -13.97 -6.48 5.11
CA ALA A 85 -12.87 -6.74 4.18
C ALA A 85 -12.75 -5.60 3.16
N SER A 86 -11.61 -4.91 3.17
CA SER A 86 -11.30 -3.84 2.22
C SER A 86 -10.67 -4.35 0.93
N LEU A 87 -10.24 -5.62 0.91
CA LEU A 87 -9.69 -6.30 -0.26
C LEU A 87 -10.47 -7.58 -0.53
N PHE A 88 -10.56 -7.97 -1.80
CA PHE A 88 -11.09 -9.28 -2.16
C PHE A 88 -10.29 -9.93 -3.28
N LEU A 89 -10.39 -11.25 -3.32
CA LEU A 89 -9.90 -12.10 -4.41
C LEU A 89 -11.01 -13.08 -4.77
N PHE A 90 -11.48 -13.03 -6.01
CA PHE A 90 -12.53 -13.90 -6.50
C PHE A 90 -11.99 -14.79 -7.61
N GLY A 91 -12.07 -16.10 -7.43
CA GLY A 91 -11.65 -17.06 -8.46
C GLY A 91 -12.84 -17.65 -9.20
N SER A 92 -12.76 -17.69 -10.54
CA SER A 92 -13.80 -18.29 -11.37
C SER A 92 -13.22 -18.98 -12.61
N ASN A 93 -14.00 -19.86 -13.23
CA ASN A 93 -13.61 -20.51 -14.47
C ASN A 93 -14.82 -20.65 -15.40
N SER A 94 -14.68 -20.18 -16.64
CA SER A 94 -15.70 -20.27 -17.69
C SER A 94 -15.04 -20.44 -19.07
N LYS A 95 -15.82 -20.77 -20.11
CA LYS A 95 -15.29 -20.85 -21.48
C LYS A 95 -14.78 -19.50 -22.00
N LYS A 96 -15.49 -18.41 -21.66
CA LYS A 96 -15.15 -17.05 -22.09
C LYS A 96 -13.98 -16.45 -21.30
N HIS A 97 -13.96 -16.71 -19.99
CA HIS A 97 -12.92 -16.26 -19.06
C HIS A 97 -12.38 -17.49 -18.32
N PRO A 98 -11.45 -18.24 -18.93
CA PRO A 98 -10.85 -19.41 -18.30
C PRO A 98 -9.89 -19.00 -17.19
N ASN A 99 -9.82 -19.76 -16.12
CA ASN A 99 -8.88 -19.59 -15.00
C ASN A 99 -8.72 -18.14 -14.50
N SER A 100 -9.84 -17.44 -14.30
CA SER A 100 -9.87 -16.02 -13.92
C SER A 100 -9.69 -15.82 -12.41
N LEU A 101 -8.81 -14.89 -12.03
CA LEU A 101 -8.67 -14.33 -10.69
C LEU A 101 -8.95 -12.83 -10.72
N ILE A 102 -10.04 -12.42 -10.09
CA ILE A 102 -10.42 -11.02 -9.96
C ILE A 102 -9.88 -10.49 -8.64
N PHE A 103 -8.90 -9.60 -8.72
CA PHE A 103 -8.41 -8.81 -7.59
C PHE A 103 -9.23 -7.54 -7.48
N GLY A 104 -9.63 -7.17 -6.27
CA GLY A 104 -10.28 -5.89 -6.08
C GLY A 104 -10.12 -5.32 -4.69
N ARG A 105 -10.42 -4.02 -4.61
CA ARG A 105 -10.39 -3.25 -3.37
C ARG A 105 -11.66 -2.44 -3.22
N MET A 106 -12.02 -2.22 -1.96
CA MET A 106 -13.24 -1.56 -1.55
C MET A 106 -12.91 -0.20 -0.94
N PHE A 107 -13.79 0.76 -1.15
CA PHE A 107 -13.81 2.06 -0.48
C PHE A 107 -15.22 2.31 0.03
N ASP A 108 -15.36 2.54 1.34
CA ASP A 108 -16.67 2.66 2.01
C ASP A 108 -17.62 1.49 1.69
N TYR A 109 -17.06 0.27 1.69
CA TYR A 109 -17.74 -0.98 1.31
C TYR A 109 -18.28 -1.05 -0.12
N GLN A 110 -17.97 -0.08 -0.98
CA GLN A 110 -18.24 -0.12 -2.42
C GLN A 110 -16.98 -0.52 -3.18
N VAL A 111 -17.13 -1.12 -4.36
CA VAL A 111 -15.96 -1.46 -5.18
C VAL A 111 -15.29 -0.18 -5.66
N LEU A 112 -13.99 -0.03 -5.36
CA LEU A 112 -13.18 1.07 -5.88
C LEU A 112 -12.51 0.66 -7.19
N ASP A 113 -11.71 -0.42 -7.16
CA ASP A 113 -11.10 -0.96 -8.37
C ASP A 113 -11.24 -2.49 -8.37
N MET A 114 -11.46 -3.07 -9.55
CA MET A 114 -11.37 -4.51 -9.78
C MET A 114 -10.66 -4.81 -11.11
N VAL A 115 -9.84 -5.86 -11.10
CA VAL A 115 -9.00 -6.26 -12.23
C VAL A 115 -9.10 -7.77 -12.38
N ASP A 116 -9.49 -8.22 -13.56
CA ASP A 116 -9.56 -9.63 -13.95
C ASP A 116 -8.22 -10.08 -14.53
N LEU A 117 -7.57 -11.02 -13.84
CA LEU A 117 -6.32 -11.61 -14.25
C LEU A 117 -6.54 -13.08 -14.61
N THR A 118 -6.41 -13.39 -15.88
CA THR A 118 -6.46 -14.76 -16.38
C THR A 118 -5.14 -15.45 -16.11
N ILE A 119 -5.16 -16.60 -15.43
CA ILE A 119 -3.98 -17.43 -15.22
C ILE A 119 -3.62 -18.14 -16.53
N GLN A 120 -2.48 -17.79 -17.10
CA GLN A 120 -1.88 -18.49 -18.25
C GLN A 120 -1.05 -19.69 -17.79
N LYS A 121 -0.27 -19.52 -16.72
CA LYS A 121 0.58 -20.57 -16.15
C LYS A 121 0.56 -20.49 -14.62
N PHE A 122 0.50 -21.65 -13.98
CA PHE A 122 0.54 -21.75 -12.52
C PHE A 122 1.48 -22.88 -12.10
N THR A 123 2.36 -22.57 -11.15
CA THR A 123 3.18 -23.56 -10.46
C THR A 123 2.99 -23.39 -8.96
N PRO A 124 2.42 -24.38 -8.26
CA PRO A 124 2.12 -24.28 -6.84
C PRO A 124 3.40 -24.28 -5.99
N PRO A 125 3.36 -23.75 -4.75
CA PRO A 125 4.50 -23.79 -3.83
C PRO A 125 5.06 -25.21 -3.60
N SER A 126 4.20 -26.23 -3.63
CA SER A 126 4.58 -27.63 -3.45
C SER A 126 5.49 -28.20 -4.55
N ALA A 127 5.55 -27.55 -5.71
CA ALA A 127 6.44 -27.97 -6.80
C ALA A 127 7.89 -27.47 -6.61
N PHE A 128 8.13 -26.56 -5.66
CA PHE A 128 9.45 -26.03 -5.35
C PHE A 128 10.11 -26.84 -4.23
N LYS A 129 11.41 -27.13 -4.38
CA LYS A 129 12.19 -27.90 -3.38
C LYS A 129 12.49 -27.09 -2.12
N ALA A 130 12.40 -25.77 -2.20
CA ALA A 130 12.81 -24.87 -1.14
C ALA A 130 11.75 -24.74 -0.05
N HIS A 131 12.20 -24.64 1.20
CA HIS A 131 11.32 -24.40 2.34
C HIS A 131 10.70 -22.99 2.26
N GLY A 132 9.42 -22.91 2.60
CA GLY A 132 8.67 -21.65 2.68
C GLY A 132 9.24 -20.65 3.69
N VAL A 133 8.57 -19.51 3.80
CA VAL A 133 8.93 -18.41 4.71
C VAL A 133 8.19 -18.50 6.04
N THR A 134 8.68 -17.77 7.02
CA THR A 134 8.01 -17.59 8.31
C THR A 134 6.59 -17.04 8.12
N PHE A 135 5.64 -17.57 8.89
CA PHE A 135 4.25 -17.12 8.87
C PHE A 135 4.15 -15.61 9.19
N GLY A 136 3.42 -14.86 8.37
CA GLY A 136 3.25 -13.42 8.55
C GLY A 136 4.50 -12.58 8.25
N ALA A 137 5.49 -13.15 7.55
CA ALA A 137 6.67 -12.40 7.10
C ALA A 137 6.25 -11.18 6.26
N LYS A 138 6.87 -10.02 6.55
CA LYS A 138 6.61 -8.80 5.79
C LYS A 138 7.31 -8.89 4.44
N PRO A 139 6.58 -8.85 3.30
CA PRO A 139 7.21 -8.98 2.00
C PRO A 139 7.93 -7.69 1.60
N CYS A 140 9.08 -7.86 0.96
CA CYS A 140 9.65 -6.88 0.06
C CYS A 140 8.97 -7.01 -1.30
N ILE A 141 8.35 -5.94 -1.79
CA ILE A 141 7.64 -5.96 -3.07
C ILE A 141 8.51 -5.29 -4.12
N LEU A 142 8.67 -5.97 -5.25
CA LEU A 142 9.40 -5.48 -6.40
C LEU A 142 8.44 -5.37 -7.58
N LEU A 143 8.21 -4.15 -8.06
CA LEU A 143 7.52 -3.91 -9.33
C LEU A 143 8.60 -3.72 -10.41
N GLN A 144 8.61 -4.59 -11.41
CA GLN A 144 9.57 -4.56 -12.52
C GLN A 144 8.84 -4.27 -13.83
N GLY A 145 9.46 -3.47 -14.69
CA GLY A 145 8.91 -3.08 -15.99
C GLY A 145 8.42 -1.63 -16.01
N THR A 146 8.75 -0.92 -17.08
CA THR A 146 8.43 0.51 -17.27
C THR A 146 6.93 0.77 -17.38
N LEU A 147 6.15 -0.25 -17.76
CA LEU A 147 4.69 -0.17 -17.89
C LEU A 147 3.98 0.27 -16.62
N PHE A 148 4.51 -0.08 -15.44
CA PHE A 148 3.95 0.38 -14.16
C PHE A 148 4.08 1.90 -13.93
N GLU A 149 4.91 2.58 -14.71
CA GLU A 149 5.11 4.03 -14.64
C GLU A 149 4.50 4.75 -15.84
N SER A 150 4.62 4.17 -17.04
CA SER A 150 4.21 4.79 -18.31
C SER A 150 2.73 4.60 -18.64
N ASP A 151 2.14 3.44 -18.34
CA ASP A 151 0.74 3.14 -18.64
C ASP A 151 -0.14 3.36 -17.40
N GLU A 152 -1.19 4.16 -17.54
CA GLU A 152 -2.04 4.56 -16.41
C GLU A 152 -2.81 3.38 -15.80
N SER A 153 -3.28 2.46 -16.65
CA SER A 153 -4.01 1.27 -16.20
C SER A 153 -3.09 0.34 -15.42
N MET A 154 -1.90 0.05 -15.95
CA MET A 154 -0.88 -0.76 -15.29
C MET A 154 -0.37 -0.10 -14.01
N LYS A 155 -0.21 1.22 -13.98
CA LYS A 155 0.12 1.96 -12.75
C LYS A 155 -0.93 1.74 -11.66
N ARG A 156 -2.22 1.74 -12.01
CA ARG A 156 -3.32 1.43 -11.08
C ARG A 156 -3.31 -0.04 -10.66
N ILE A 157 -3.04 -0.97 -11.57
CA ILE A 157 -2.91 -2.40 -11.27
C ILE A 157 -1.72 -2.66 -10.33
N GLY A 158 -0.55 -2.06 -10.60
CA GLY A 158 0.63 -2.15 -9.74
C GLY A 158 0.35 -1.58 -8.35
N ASN A 159 -0.36 -0.45 -8.27
CA ASN A 159 -0.81 0.13 -7.00
C ASN A 159 -1.76 -0.81 -6.23
N LEU A 160 -2.72 -1.43 -6.91
CA LEU A 160 -3.62 -2.43 -6.33
C LEU A 160 -2.82 -3.64 -5.79
N MET A 161 -1.85 -4.13 -6.55
CA MET A 161 -1.02 -5.26 -6.13
C MET A 161 -0.16 -4.95 -4.91
N VAL A 162 0.45 -3.77 -4.85
CA VAL A 162 1.21 -3.33 -3.67
C VAL A 162 0.30 -3.30 -2.44
N ASP A 163 -0.91 -2.76 -2.57
CA ASP A 163 -1.89 -2.72 -1.50
C ASP A 163 -2.32 -4.12 -1.03
N TRP A 164 -2.44 -5.06 -1.99
CA TRP A 164 -2.78 -6.44 -1.72
C TRP A 164 -1.65 -7.19 -0.99
N PHE A 165 -0.40 -7.01 -1.37
CA PHE A 165 0.72 -7.79 -0.82
C PHE A 165 1.43 -7.14 0.39
N ARG A 166 1.36 -5.81 0.60
CA ARG A 166 2.23 -5.11 1.59
C ARG A 166 2.09 -5.60 3.05
N GLY A 167 0.95 -6.18 3.41
CA GLY A 167 0.65 -6.60 4.78
C GLY A 167 0.61 -5.43 5.77
N PRO A 168 1.03 -5.63 7.03
CA PRO A 168 0.91 -4.63 8.08
C PRO A 168 1.87 -3.45 7.92
N VAL A 169 1.42 -2.25 8.31
CA VAL A 169 2.29 -1.07 8.35
C VAL A 169 3.14 -1.11 9.62
N VAL A 170 4.46 -1.09 9.47
CA VAL A 170 5.42 -1.18 10.59
C VAL A 170 6.48 -0.11 10.46
N ASN A 171 6.96 0.41 11.59
CA ASN A 171 7.99 1.45 11.64
C ASN A 171 9.41 0.88 11.51
N SER A 172 9.61 -0.38 11.90
CA SER A 172 10.91 -1.04 11.86
C SER A 172 10.74 -2.53 11.51
N VAL A 173 11.77 -3.09 10.87
CA VAL A 173 11.83 -4.49 10.47
C VAL A 173 13.18 -5.05 10.89
N ARG A 174 13.20 -6.26 11.45
CA ARG A 174 14.45 -6.97 11.77
C ARG A 174 15.10 -7.46 10.47
N LEU A 175 16.43 -7.50 10.42
CA LEU A 175 17.15 -8.01 9.24
C LEU A 175 16.77 -9.46 8.92
N GLN A 176 16.63 -10.32 9.93
CA GLN A 176 16.17 -11.70 9.76
C GLN A 176 14.70 -11.78 9.31
N GLY A 177 13.92 -10.70 9.40
CA GLY A 177 12.54 -10.65 8.93
C GLY A 177 12.40 -10.34 7.44
N LEU A 178 13.49 -9.97 6.75
CA LEU A 178 13.52 -9.67 5.32
C LEU A 178 13.68 -10.96 4.49
N GLU A 179 12.83 -11.95 4.74
CA GLU A 179 12.93 -13.28 4.13
C GLU A 179 12.14 -13.42 2.83
N LEU A 180 11.06 -12.65 2.66
CA LEU A 180 10.08 -12.83 1.59
C LEU A 180 10.19 -11.70 0.56
N ILE A 181 10.40 -12.05 -0.71
CA ILE A 181 10.32 -11.13 -1.84
C ILE A 181 9.18 -11.57 -2.76
N ILE A 182 8.32 -10.61 -3.10
CA ILE A 182 7.26 -10.78 -4.10
C ILE A 182 7.64 -9.89 -5.28
N SER A 183 8.03 -10.51 -6.39
CA SER A 183 8.29 -9.81 -7.65
C SER A 183 7.07 -9.88 -8.56
N LEU A 184 6.70 -8.72 -9.08
CA LEU A 184 5.68 -8.54 -10.10
C LEU A 184 6.36 -7.88 -11.30
N THR A 185 6.47 -8.61 -12.40
CA THR A 185 7.06 -8.10 -13.65
C THR A 185 5.97 -7.86 -14.68
N ALA A 186 5.81 -6.62 -15.12
CA ALA A 186 4.97 -6.28 -16.26
C ALA A 186 5.80 -6.44 -17.54
N SER A 187 5.30 -7.25 -18.47
CA SER A 187 5.87 -7.45 -19.80
C SER A 187 4.96 -6.87 -20.88
N ALA A 188 5.48 -6.77 -22.11
CA ALA A 188 4.66 -6.41 -23.27
C ALA A 188 3.42 -7.32 -23.38
N GLU A 189 2.35 -6.83 -24.03
CA GLU A 189 1.06 -7.53 -24.19
C GLU A 189 0.23 -7.68 -22.91
N ASN A 190 0.34 -6.75 -21.96
CA ASN A 190 -0.46 -6.76 -20.72
C ASN A 190 -0.32 -8.04 -19.88
N LYS A 191 0.89 -8.63 -19.88
CA LYS A 191 1.22 -9.80 -19.06
C LYS A 191 1.89 -9.37 -17.76
N ILE A 192 1.51 -10.03 -16.66
CA ILE A 192 2.08 -9.80 -15.34
C ILE A 192 2.58 -11.13 -14.79
N HIS A 193 3.87 -11.20 -14.48
CA HIS A 193 4.49 -12.37 -13.87
C HIS A 193 4.63 -12.16 -12.37
N LEU A 194 3.95 -12.99 -11.59
CA LEU A 194 4.13 -13.07 -10.14
C LEU A 194 5.14 -14.16 -9.82
N ARG A 195 6.21 -13.79 -9.11
CA ARG A 195 7.23 -14.69 -8.61
C ARG A 195 7.48 -14.43 -7.14
N VAL A 196 7.63 -15.51 -6.38
CA VAL A 196 7.82 -15.44 -4.93
C VAL A 196 9.13 -16.11 -4.58
N TYR A 197 10.01 -15.32 -3.98
CA TYR A 197 11.36 -15.74 -3.62
C TYR A 197 11.57 -15.63 -2.12
N ARG A 198 12.42 -16.51 -1.62
CA ARG A 198 13.04 -16.42 -0.31
C ARG A 198 14.45 -15.85 -0.44
N THR A 199 14.82 -14.93 0.43
CA THR A 199 16.18 -14.40 0.50
C THR A 199 17.10 -15.34 1.29
N GLN A 200 18.33 -15.50 0.80
CA GLN A 200 19.43 -16.14 1.49
C GLN A 200 20.58 -15.15 1.61
N LEU A 201 20.90 -14.76 2.84
CA LEU A 201 21.98 -13.84 3.12
C LEU A 201 23.28 -14.62 3.30
N LYS A 202 24.19 -14.53 2.32
CA LYS A 202 25.51 -15.13 2.39
C LYS A 202 26.55 -14.13 2.88
N LYS A 203 27.60 -14.65 3.53
CA LYS A 203 28.74 -13.84 3.95
C LYS A 203 29.36 -13.15 2.73
N SER A 204 29.56 -11.84 2.84
CA SER A 204 30.37 -11.05 1.92
C SER A 204 31.59 -10.52 2.67
N GLY A 205 32.61 -10.05 1.95
CA GLY A 205 33.77 -9.40 2.56
C GLY A 205 33.50 -7.99 3.11
N GLY A 206 32.27 -7.50 3.07
CA GLY A 206 31.89 -6.15 3.49
C GLY A 206 30.76 -6.12 4.52
N LYS A 207 30.26 -4.92 4.84
CA LYS A 207 29.17 -4.72 5.81
C LYS A 207 27.81 -5.25 5.34
N THR A 208 27.61 -5.35 4.02
CA THR A 208 26.34 -5.77 3.41
C THR A 208 26.44 -7.22 2.90
N PRO A 209 25.58 -8.14 3.35
CA PRO A 209 25.64 -9.54 2.92
C PRO A 209 25.36 -9.68 1.41
N ARG A 210 25.87 -10.75 0.80
CA ARG A 210 25.51 -11.12 -0.57
C ARG A 210 24.12 -11.76 -0.54
N VAL A 211 23.17 -11.18 -1.28
CA VAL A 211 21.79 -11.68 -1.35
C VAL A 211 21.67 -12.67 -2.49
N GLU A 212 21.22 -13.88 -2.18
CA GLU A 212 20.78 -14.86 -3.17
C GLU A 212 19.28 -15.13 -3.00
N LEU A 213 18.62 -15.44 -4.12
CA LEU A 213 17.18 -15.66 -4.16
C LEU A 213 16.90 -17.12 -4.49
N VAL A 214 16.00 -17.72 -3.73
CA VAL A 214 15.50 -19.08 -3.99
C VAL A 214 14.01 -19.00 -4.23
N GLU A 215 13.55 -19.49 -5.38
CA GLU A 215 12.12 -19.50 -5.70
C GLU A 215 11.38 -20.52 -4.81
N ILE A 216 10.32 -20.06 -4.15
CA ILE A 216 9.48 -20.87 -3.24
C ILE A 216 8.04 -21.01 -3.73
N GLY A 217 7.65 -20.19 -4.72
CA GLY A 217 6.30 -20.14 -5.25
C GLY A 217 5.26 -19.46 -4.33
N PRO A 218 4.02 -19.27 -4.81
CA PRO A 218 3.52 -19.65 -6.13
C PRO A 218 4.18 -18.85 -7.26
N SER A 219 4.28 -19.47 -8.43
CA SER A 219 4.73 -18.84 -9.66
C SER A 219 3.54 -18.77 -10.61
N ILE A 220 3.11 -17.55 -10.96
CA ILE A 220 1.88 -17.33 -11.72
C ILE A 220 2.14 -16.36 -12.86
N ASP A 221 1.70 -16.73 -14.06
CA ASP A 221 1.69 -15.85 -15.22
C ASP A 221 0.26 -15.41 -15.49
N PHE A 222 0.04 -14.11 -15.44
CA PHE A 222 -1.25 -13.48 -15.65
C PHE A 222 -1.31 -12.80 -17.01
N SER A 223 -2.49 -12.85 -17.61
CA SER A 223 -2.95 -11.92 -18.66
C SER A 223 -3.96 -10.99 -18.04
N VAL A 224 -3.79 -9.67 -18.19
CA VAL A 224 -4.86 -8.73 -17.86
C VAL A 224 -5.97 -8.87 -18.89
N ASP A 225 -7.20 -9.07 -18.43
CA ASP A 225 -8.38 -9.18 -19.28
C ASP A 225 -9.27 -7.94 -19.11
N ARG A 226 -10.16 -7.94 -18.11
CA ARG A 226 -11.08 -6.83 -17.84
C ARG A 226 -10.62 -5.98 -16.67
N THR A 227 -10.84 -4.68 -16.76
CA THR A 227 -10.57 -3.73 -15.67
C THR A 227 -11.78 -2.84 -15.44
N LYS A 228 -12.17 -2.64 -14.18
CA LYS A 228 -13.11 -1.61 -13.74
C LYS A 228 -12.38 -0.78 -12.70
N LEU A 229 -11.78 0.32 -13.17
CA LEU A 229 -11.02 1.26 -12.35
C LEU A 229 -11.93 2.42 -11.92
N ALA A 230 -11.75 2.91 -10.69
CA ALA A 230 -12.46 4.07 -10.18
C ALA A 230 -12.12 5.33 -10.99
N SER A 231 -13.13 6.17 -11.18
CA SER A 231 -12.96 7.53 -11.70
C SER A 231 -11.95 8.32 -10.90
N GLU A 232 -11.32 9.32 -11.53
CA GLU A 232 -10.32 10.14 -10.87
C GLU A 232 -10.84 10.81 -9.59
N ASP A 233 -12.06 11.32 -9.61
CA ASP A 233 -12.63 12.03 -8.46
C ASP A 233 -12.88 11.10 -7.27
N LEU A 234 -13.41 9.90 -7.55
CA LEU A 234 -13.59 8.88 -6.53
C LEU A 234 -12.24 8.43 -5.97
N PHE A 235 -11.24 8.24 -6.84
CA PHE A 235 -9.90 7.86 -6.43
C PHE A 235 -9.20 8.96 -5.61
N LYS A 236 -9.33 10.22 -6.01
CA LYS A 236 -8.85 11.38 -5.24
C LYS A 236 -9.51 11.44 -3.87
N SER A 237 -10.81 11.15 -3.78
CA SER A 237 -11.54 11.10 -2.51
C SER A 237 -11.02 9.98 -1.59
N ALA A 238 -10.69 8.82 -2.16
CA ALA A 238 -10.13 7.68 -1.42
C ALA A 238 -8.69 7.92 -0.94
N LEU A 239 -7.94 8.83 -1.58
CA LEU A 239 -6.59 9.22 -1.20
C LEU A 239 -6.53 10.35 -0.16
N PHE A 240 -7.68 10.85 0.29
CA PHE A 240 -7.73 11.93 1.26
C PHE A 240 -7.00 11.56 2.56
N LYS A 241 -6.10 12.44 3.01
CA LYS A 241 -5.38 12.29 4.28
C LYS A 241 -5.90 13.29 5.32
N PRO A 242 -6.29 12.85 6.52
CA PRO A 242 -6.68 13.74 7.61
C PRO A 242 -5.57 14.74 7.97
N LYS A 243 -5.96 15.97 8.28
CA LYS A 243 -5.03 17.05 8.68
C LYS A 243 -4.21 16.69 9.93
N GLU A 244 -4.77 15.87 10.82
CA GLU A 244 -4.13 15.36 12.03
C GLU A 244 -2.82 14.59 11.74
N LEU A 245 -2.79 13.84 10.63
CA LEU A 245 -1.60 13.10 10.18
C LEU A 245 -0.62 14.00 9.42
N MET A 246 -1.09 15.11 8.88
CA MET A 246 -0.29 16.08 8.12
C MET A 246 0.21 17.19 9.04
N VAL A 247 1.03 16.85 10.04
CA VAL A 247 1.67 17.85 10.90
C VAL A 247 2.66 18.66 10.05
N LYS A 248 2.22 19.85 9.60
CA LYS A 248 3.08 20.76 8.86
C LYS A 248 4.08 21.40 9.82
N PRO A 249 5.39 21.37 9.53
CA PRO A 249 6.35 22.11 10.33
C PRO A 249 6.01 23.60 10.26
N ARG A 250 5.95 24.26 11.42
CA ARG A 250 5.73 25.70 11.49
C ARG A 250 7.05 26.39 11.13
N LYS A 251 7.02 27.29 10.14
CA LYS A 251 8.21 28.05 9.71
C LYS A 251 8.83 28.77 10.92
N ASN A 252 10.16 28.77 10.98
CA ASN A 252 10.95 29.40 12.04
C ASN A 252 10.75 28.84 13.45
N ILE A 253 10.06 27.71 13.61
CA ILE A 253 9.92 27.03 14.90
C ILE A 253 10.53 25.63 14.78
N SER A 254 11.51 25.32 15.62
CA SER A 254 12.09 23.98 15.75
C SER A 254 11.89 23.46 17.17
N ARG A 255 11.90 22.13 17.32
CA ARG A 255 11.93 21.48 18.64
C ARG A 255 13.22 20.70 18.76
N ASP A 256 13.87 20.83 19.91
CA ASP A 256 15.05 20.05 20.23
C ASP A 256 14.68 18.61 20.63
N VAL A 257 15.67 17.72 20.73
CA VAL A 257 15.52 16.33 21.17
C VAL A 257 14.90 16.23 22.57
N PHE A 258 15.13 17.24 23.42
CA PHE A 258 14.54 17.37 24.76
C PHE A 258 13.12 17.96 24.76
N GLY A 259 12.57 18.31 23.60
CA GLY A 259 11.21 18.87 23.47
C GLY A 259 11.13 20.40 23.63
N THR A 260 12.24 21.08 23.94
CA THR A 260 12.31 22.55 24.01
C THR A 260 12.01 23.18 22.65
N GLN A 261 11.14 24.19 22.62
CA GLN A 261 10.77 24.90 21.40
C GLN A 261 11.68 26.10 21.18
N HIS A 262 12.35 26.15 20.04
CA HIS A 262 13.17 27.27 19.60
C HIS A 262 12.46 28.03 18.48
N ALA A 263 12.54 29.36 18.52
CA ALA A 263 12.07 30.23 17.46
C ALA A 263 13.27 30.95 16.82
N ARG A 264 13.39 30.89 15.48
CA ARG A 264 14.42 31.61 14.73
C ARG A 264 13.91 33.00 14.35
N ILE A 265 14.57 34.03 14.87
CA ILE A 265 14.34 35.42 14.46
C ILE A 265 15.36 35.75 13.37
N HIS A 266 14.88 36.19 12.21
CA HIS A 266 15.74 36.65 11.12
C HIS A 266 15.88 38.16 11.22
N VAL A 267 17.02 38.62 11.75
CA VAL A 267 17.34 40.04 11.78
C VAL A 267 17.78 40.45 10.37
N GLY A 268 17.14 41.48 9.81
CA GLY A 268 17.52 42.01 8.51
C GLY A 268 18.94 42.60 8.53
N ARG A 269 19.57 42.71 7.36
CA ARG A 269 20.87 43.38 7.24
C ARG A 269 20.72 44.84 7.68
N GLN A 270 21.50 45.25 8.67
CA GLN A 270 21.51 46.63 9.14
C GLN A 270 22.47 47.44 8.25
N HIS A 271 22.03 48.63 7.85
CA HIS A 271 22.83 49.57 7.06
C HIS A 271 23.17 50.79 7.93
N PRO A 272 24.22 50.71 8.77
CA PRO A 272 24.58 51.80 9.68
C PRO A 272 25.08 53.05 8.93
N ASP A 273 25.54 52.90 7.69
CA ASP A 273 26.09 53.99 6.89
C ASP A 273 25.04 55.04 6.49
N THR A 274 23.74 54.70 6.56
CA THR A 274 22.64 55.66 6.34
C THR A 274 22.35 56.51 7.57
N ILE A 275 22.91 56.15 8.74
CA ILE A 275 22.66 56.84 10.00
C ILE A 275 23.57 58.07 10.06
N GLN A 276 23.01 59.25 9.81
CA GLN A 276 23.72 60.50 10.03
C GLN A 276 23.81 60.80 11.53
N THR A 277 25.03 60.81 12.07
CA THR A 277 25.27 61.20 13.47
C THR A 277 25.03 62.69 13.70
N ARG A 278 24.65 63.06 14.92
CA ARG A 278 24.47 64.46 15.32
C ARG A 278 25.74 65.28 15.06
N LYS A 279 25.63 66.32 14.24
CA LYS A 279 26.73 67.23 13.90
C LYS A 279 26.98 68.25 15.03
N LEU A 280 27.67 67.82 16.08
CA LEU A 280 28.09 68.71 17.18
C LEU A 280 29.13 69.73 16.69
N LYS A 281 29.14 70.92 17.32
CA LYS A 281 30.10 72.00 17.00
C LYS A 281 31.55 71.54 17.16
N ALA A 282 31.83 70.69 18.14
CA ALA A 282 33.16 70.13 18.41
C ALA A 282 33.72 69.24 17.28
N PHE A 283 32.86 68.68 16.41
CA PHE A 283 33.29 67.84 15.28
C PHE A 283 33.38 68.60 13.95
N LYS A 284 33.05 69.89 13.93
CA LYS A 284 33.21 70.73 12.74
C LYS A 284 34.69 71.12 12.63
N LYS A 285 35.28 70.98 11.44
CA LYS A 285 36.64 71.48 11.19
C LYS A 285 36.68 72.97 11.54
N PRO A 286 37.64 73.42 12.39
CA PRO A 286 37.86 74.84 12.58
C PRO A 286 38.28 75.44 11.24
N PHE A 287 37.80 76.65 10.96
CA PHE A 287 38.22 77.42 9.80
C PHE A 287 39.72 77.72 9.97
N ARG A 288 40.59 77.01 9.24
CA ARG A 288 41.99 77.40 9.08
C ARG A 288 42.00 78.44 7.97
N GLU A 289 42.32 79.68 8.33
CA GLU A 289 42.73 80.71 7.39
C GLU A 289 43.91 80.15 6.57
N GLN A 290 43.75 80.10 5.26
CA GLN A 290 44.85 79.85 4.33
C GLN A 290 45.59 81.18 4.14
N GLU A 291 46.90 81.19 4.37
CA GLU A 291 47.81 82.27 3.93
C GLU A 291 47.73 82.48 2.42
#